data_AF-A0A922ZV87-F1
#
_entry.id   AF-A0A922ZV87-F1
#
_cell.length_a   1.000
_cell.length_b   1.000
_cell.length_c   1.000
_cell.angle_alpha   90.00
_cell.angle_beta   90.00
_cell.angle_gamma   90.00
#
_symmetry.space_group_name_H-M   'P 1'
#
loop_
_entity.id
_entity.type
_entity.pdbx_description
1 polymer ?
#
loop_
_entity_poly.entity_id
_entity_poly.type
_entity_poly.pdbx_seq_one_letter_code
_entity_poly.pdbx_strand_id
1 'polypeptide(L)'
;MDKIIVENHLRKIIKEWALYLISRSEKKYTQNRLLEEIIIKTCADRGMVKELIRELVDEGELFYTYQYGCSFLERSIYKVFSVSERVLLAPA
;
A
#
# COMPACT_ATOMS: atom_id res chain seq x y z
N MET A 1 -15.27 -11.88 21.38
CA MET A 1 -14.64 -10.92 20.45
C MET A 1 -15.16 -11.24 19.06
N ASP A 2 -15.95 -10.35 18.48
CA ASP A 2 -16.62 -10.59 17.20
C ASP A 2 -15.60 -10.72 16.06
N LYS A 3 -15.74 -11.78 15.24
CA LYS A 3 -14.87 -12.02 14.07
C LYS A 3 -14.74 -10.79 13.16
N ILE A 4 -15.82 -10.02 13.04
CA ILE A 4 -15.90 -8.79 12.26
C ILE A 4 -14.90 -7.72 12.75
N ILE A 5 -14.71 -7.59 14.06
CA ILE A 5 -13.80 -6.59 14.64
C ILE A 5 -12.35 -6.97 14.32
N VAL A 6 -12.02 -8.26 14.43
CA VAL A 6 -10.67 -8.78 14.15
C VAL A 6 -10.35 -8.63 12.67
N GLU A 7 -11.29 -8.94 11.78
CA GLU A 7 -11.12 -8.79 10.33
C GLU A 7 -10.92 -7.33 9.93
N ASN A 8 -11.76 -6.42 10.43
CA ASN A 8 -11.60 -4.98 10.16
C ASN A 8 -10.26 -4.44 10.67
N HIS A 9 -9.81 -4.91 11.82
CA HIS A 9 -8.49 -4.53 12.35
C HIS A 9 -7.35 -5.04 11.46
N LEU A 10 -7.44 -6.29 10.99
CA LEU A 10 -6.45 -6.86 10.07
C LEU A 10 -6.42 -6.10 8.73
N ARG A 11 -7.59 -5.78 8.15
CA ARG A 11 -7.68 -4.98 6.92
C ARG A 11 -6.98 -3.63 7.09
N LYS A 12 -7.18 -2.96 8.23
CA LYS A 12 -6.51 -1.70 8.55
C LYS A 12 -4.99 -1.87 8.64
N ILE A 13 -4.51 -2.89 9.35
CA ILE A 13 -3.07 -3.19 9.48
C ILE A 13 -2.44 -3.42 8.10
N ILE A 14 -3.11 -4.16 7.21
CA ILE A 14 -2.60 -4.42 5.85
C ILE A 14 -2.47 -3.12 5.05
N LYS A 15 -3.49 -2.24 5.08
CA LYS A 15 -3.44 -0.94 4.40
C LYS A 15 -2.30 -0.07 4.93
N GLU A 16 -2.12 -0.02 6.25
CA GLU A 16 -1.03 0.73 6.90
C GLU A 16 0.35 0.19 6.49
N TRP A 17 0.54 -1.12 6.47
CA TRP A 17 1.79 -1.74 6.02
C TRP A 17 2.08 -1.46 4.55
N ALA A 18 1.07 -1.53 3.68
CA ALA A 18 1.24 -1.23 2.25
C ALA A 18 1.78 0.19 2.03
N LEU A 19 1.14 1.18 2.67
CA LEU A 19 1.54 2.57 2.58
C LEU A 19 2.90 2.83 3.23
N TYR A 20 3.17 2.20 4.37
CA TYR A 20 4.45 2.30 5.06
C TYR A 20 5.61 1.78 4.20
N LEU A 21 5.48 0.57 3.63
CA LEU A 21 6.51 -0.05 2.79
C LEU A 21 6.81 0.81 1.55
N ILE A 22 5.77 1.26 0.85
CA ILE A 22 5.93 2.13 -0.33
C ILE A 22 6.60 3.46 0.04
N SER A 23 6.24 4.05 1.19
CA SER A 23 6.81 5.33 1.61
C SER A 23 8.28 5.26 2.02
N ARG A 24 8.75 4.11 2.52
CA ARG A 24 10.12 3.95 3.04
C ARG A 24 11.09 3.30 2.07
N SER A 25 10.60 2.61 1.04
CA SER A 25 11.49 1.92 0.12
C SER A 25 12.07 2.87 -0.92
N GLU A 26 13.38 2.90 -1.02
CA GLU A 26 14.10 3.58 -2.11
C GLU A 26 13.82 2.93 -3.48
N LYS A 27 13.47 1.64 -3.48
CA LYS A 27 13.15 0.88 -4.69
C LYS A 27 11.64 0.79 -4.89
N LYS A 28 11.19 0.98 -6.13
CA LYS A 28 9.78 0.80 -6.50
C LYS A 28 9.31 -0.64 -6.23
N TYR A 29 8.05 -0.77 -5.79
CA TYR A 29 7.43 -2.06 -5.55
C TYR A 29 6.68 -2.53 -6.78
N THR A 30 6.90 -3.76 -7.21
CA THR A 30 5.90 -4.42 -8.06
C THR A 30 4.75 -4.89 -7.17
N GLN A 31 3.57 -5.08 -7.77
CA GLN A 31 2.41 -5.58 -7.02
C GLN A 31 2.68 -6.92 -6.32
N ASN A 32 3.33 -7.86 -7.02
CA ASN A 32 3.66 -9.16 -6.44
C ASN A 32 4.64 -9.01 -5.27
N ARG A 33 5.67 -8.18 -5.40
CA ARG A 33 6.64 -7.96 -4.33
C ARG A 33 5.98 -7.35 -3.09
N LEU A 34 5.14 -6.33 -3.26
CA LEU A 34 4.43 -5.70 -2.15
C LEU A 34 3.53 -6.70 -1.43
N LEU A 35 2.79 -7.51 -2.21
CA LEU A 35 1.91 -8.54 -1.68
C LEU A 35 2.68 -9.57 -0.84
N GLU A 36 3.81 -10.10 -1.34
CA GLU A 36 4.59 -11.08 -0.58
C GLU A 36 5.12 -10.49 0.73
N GLU A 37 5.65 -9.26 0.69
CA GLU A 37 6.17 -8.60 1.89
C GLU A 37 5.06 -8.35 2.93
N ILE A 38 3.86 -7.97 2.52
CA ILE A 38 2.72 -7.79 3.44
C ILE A 38 2.27 -9.12 4.05
N ILE A 39 2.17 -10.19 3.24
CA ILE A 39 1.79 -11.53 3.74
C ILE A 39 2.79 -11.98 4.80
N ILE A 40 4.09 -11.79 4.57
CA ILE A 40 5.13 -12.14 5.54
C ILE A 40 4.99 -11.32 6.84
N LYS A 41 4.60 -10.04 6.75
CA LYS A 41 4.49 -9.15 7.93
C LYS A 41 3.20 -9.35 8.73
N THR A 42 2.12 -9.78 8.10
CA THR A 42 0.78 -9.80 8.69
C THR A 42 0.20 -11.21 8.86
N CYS A 43 0.82 -12.22 8.23
CA CYS A 43 0.28 -13.58 8.10
C CYS A 43 -1.14 -13.61 7.52
N ALA A 44 -1.52 -12.59 6.75
CA ALA A 44 -2.84 -12.46 6.16
C ALA A 44 -3.00 -13.36 4.93
N ASP A 45 -4.25 -13.65 4.58
CA ASP A 45 -4.58 -14.37 3.37
C ASP A 45 -4.17 -13.58 2.11
N ARG A 46 -3.69 -14.30 1.09
CA ARG A 46 -3.23 -13.72 -0.18
C ARG A 46 -4.35 -12.99 -0.91
N GLY A 47 -5.56 -13.55 -0.93
CA GLY A 47 -6.73 -12.95 -1.56
C GLY A 47 -7.08 -11.63 -0.92
N MET A 48 -7.15 -11.61 0.41
CA MET A 48 -7.40 -10.39 1.19
C MET A 48 -6.35 -9.30 0.93
N VAL A 49 -5.06 -9.64 0.96
CA VAL A 49 -3.99 -8.65 0.68
C VAL A 49 -4.10 -8.11 -0.74
N LYS A 50 -4.38 -8.95 -1.73
CA LYS A 50 -4.53 -8.54 -3.12
C LYS A 50 -5.74 -7.61 -3.32
N GLU A 51 -6.85 -7.90 -2.67
CA GLU A 51 -8.05 -7.06 -2.67
C GLU A 51 -7.73 -5.69 -2.06
N LEU A 52 -7.11 -5.65 -0.88
CA LEU A 52 -6.78 -4.40 -0.20
C LEU A 52 -5.78 -3.53 -0.96
N ILE A 53 -4.81 -4.13 -1.66
CA ILE A 53 -3.92 -3.37 -2.56
C ILE A 53 -4.72 -2.76 -3.71
N ARG A 54 -5.69 -3.47 -4.28
CA ARG A 54 -6.57 -2.92 -5.33
C ARG A 54 -7.45 -1.80 -4.79
N GLU A 55 -8.04 -1.97 -3.61
CA GLU A 55 -8.82 -0.91 -2.95
C GLU A 55 -7.98 0.36 -2.82
N LEU A 56 -6.71 0.27 -2.39
CA LEU A 56 -5.83 1.43 -2.31
C LEU A 56 -5.56 2.09 -3.67
N VAL A 57 -5.53 1.31 -4.76
CA VAL A 57 -5.43 1.87 -6.11
C VAL A 57 -6.73 2.56 -6.52
N ASP A 58 -7.87 1.93 -6.27
CA ASP A 58 -9.20 2.45 -6.61
C ASP A 58 -9.53 3.71 -5.78
N GLU A 59 -9.10 3.78 -4.53
CA GLU A 59 -9.19 4.94 -3.62
C GLU A 59 -8.18 6.06 -3.98
N GLY A 60 -7.32 5.83 -4.97
CA GLY A 60 -6.28 6.77 -5.39
C GLY A 60 -5.22 7.03 -4.33
N GLU A 61 -4.99 6.09 -3.41
CA GLU A 61 -3.86 6.11 -2.47
C GLU A 61 -2.58 5.61 -3.17
N LEU A 62 -2.73 4.63 -4.06
CA LEU A 62 -1.66 4.05 -4.86
C LEU A 62 -1.93 4.21 -6.36
N PHE A 63 -0.88 4.29 -7.16
CA PHE A 63 -0.96 4.33 -8.61
C PHE A 63 0.01 3.36 -9.25
N TYR A 64 -0.39 2.83 -10.41
CA TYR A 64 0.52 2.09 -11.25
C TYR A 64 1.36 3.04 -12.09
N THR A 65 2.67 2.84 -12.06
CA THR A 65 3.61 3.44 -13.00
C THR A 65 4.25 2.34 -13.83
N TYR A 66 4.54 2.66 -15.10
CA TYR A 66 5.18 1.73 -16.01
C TYR A 66 6.59 2.21 -16.33
N GLN A 67 7.57 1.36 -16.09
CA GLN A 67 8.97 1.68 -16.34
C GLN A 67 9.70 0.44 -16.88
N TYR A 68 10.28 0.57 -18.07
CA TYR A 68 11.09 -0.46 -18.73
C TYR A 68 10.46 -1.86 -18.81
N GLY A 69 9.16 -1.97 -19.12
CA GLY A 69 8.50 -3.29 -19.19
C GLY A 69 7.81 -3.74 -17.91
N CYS A 70 8.02 -3.02 -16.80
CA CYS A 70 7.55 -3.41 -15.48
C CYS A 70 6.52 -2.41 -14.94
N SER A 71 5.49 -2.94 -14.27
CA SER A 71 4.51 -2.14 -13.54
C SER A 71 4.87 -2.07 -12.06
N PHE A 72 4.88 -0.86 -11.52
CA PHE A 72 5.19 -0.57 -10.13
C PHE A 72 4.04 0.14 -9.45
N LEU A 73 3.90 -0.07 -8.14
CA LEU A 73 3.01 0.67 -7.27
C LEU A 73 3.79 1.80 -6.61
N GLU A 74 3.27 3.00 -6.76
CA GLU A 74 3.80 4.22 -6.15
C GLU A 74 2.67 4.93 -5.39
N ARG A 75 3.05 5.79 -4.44
CA ARG A 75 2.09 6.65 -3.76
C ARG A 75 1.49 7.64 -4.74
N SER A 76 0.22 7.98 -4.53
CA SER A 76 -0.43 9.06 -5.25
C SER A 76 0.27 10.40 -5.04
N ILE A 77 0.60 11.09 -6.13
CA ILE A 77 1.05 12.48 -6.11
C ILE A 77 -0.11 13.49 -6.07
N TYR A 78 -1.34 13.01 -6.23
CA TYR A 78 -2.56 13.83 -6.21
C TYR A 78 -3.21 13.94 -4.83
N LYS A 79 -2.65 13.25 -3.83
CA LYS A 79 -2.99 13.41 -2.42
C LYS A 79 -1.83 14.07 -1.68
N VAL A 80 -2.17 14.84 -0.65
CA VAL A 80 -1.15 15.40 0.23
C VAL A 80 -0.53 14.26 1.02
N PHE A 81 0.79 14.08 0.94
CA PHE A 81 1.47 13.06 1.75
C PHE A 81 2.77 13.56 2.36
N SER A 82 3.05 13.05 3.57
CA SER A 82 4.32 13.29 4.27
C SER A 82 5.44 12.43 3.67
N VAL A 83 6.53 13.09 3.30
CA VAL A 83 7.80 12.47 2.87
C VAL A 83 8.81 12.42 4.03
N SER A 84 8.65 13.31 5.00
CA SER A 84 9.38 13.30 6.27
C SER A 84 8.49 13.92 7.35
N GLU A 85 8.88 13.77 8.61
CA GLU A 85 8.14 14.31 9.77
C GLU A 85 7.79 15.81 9.62
N ARG A 86 8.56 16.56 8.83
CA ARG A 86 8.40 18.02 8.66
C ARG A 86 8.01 18.46 7.25
N VAL A 87 7.91 17.55 6.28
CA VAL A 87 7.69 17.91 4.87
C VAL A 87 6.47 17.19 4.32
N LEU A 88 5.49 17.98 3.88
CA LEU A 88 4.30 17.55 3.16
C LEU A 88 4.43 17.92 1.69
N LEU A 89 4.13 16.98 0.80
CA LEU A 89 3.94 17.24 -0.62
C LEU A 89 2.46 17.48 -0.85
N ALA A 90 2.09 18.66 -1.33
CA ALA A 90 0.74 18.98 -1.75
C ALA A 90 0.65 19.03 -3.28
N PRO A 91 -0.47 18.59 -3.89
CA PRO A 91 -0.72 18.81 -5.31
C PRO A 91 -0.73 20.31 -5.61
N ALA A 92 -0.27 20.69 -6.81
CA ALA A 92 -0.31 22.06 -7.31
C ALA A 92 -1.73 22.53 -7.67
#